data_AF-A0AA46TJS6-F1
#
_entry.id   AF-A0AA46TJS6-F1
#
_cell.length_a   1.000
_cell.length_b   1.000
_cell.length_c   1.000
_cell.angle_alpha   90.00
_cell.angle_beta   90.00
_cell.angle_gamma   90.00
#
_symmetry.space_group_name_H-M   'P 1'
#
loop_
_entity.id
_entity.type
_entity.pdbx_description
1 polymer ?
#
loop_
_entity_poly.entity_id
_entity_poly.type
_entity_poly.pdbx_seq_one_letter_code
_entity_poly.pdbx_strand_id
1 'polypeptide(L)' 'MRNTELEHLDVLVGTWRLTLSDAWFLEPAGTEVHGSATVEWLGDAFVIVRSELDGELSIAILEPG' A
#
# COMPACT_ATOMS: atom_id res chain seq x y z
N MET A 1 -12.51 0.49 -23.92
CA MET A 1 -13.52 -0.40 -23.30
C MET A 1 -12.80 -1.02 -22.13
N ARG A 2 -13.26 -0.77 -20.90
CA ARG A 2 -12.63 -1.31 -19.70
C ARG A 2 -12.63 -2.84 -19.74
N ASN A 3 -11.58 -3.43 -19.21
CA ASN A 3 -11.54 -4.87 -19.02
C ASN A 3 -12.61 -5.28 -18.00
N THR A 4 -13.60 -6.07 -18.44
CA THR A 4 -14.77 -6.45 -17.65
C THR A 4 -14.40 -7.20 -16.37
N GLU A 5 -13.35 -8.02 -16.38
CA GLU A 5 -12.87 -8.70 -15.17
C GLU A 5 -12.29 -7.72 -14.14
N LEU A 6 -11.75 -6.59 -14.61
CA LEU A 6 -11.19 -5.57 -13.75
C LEU A 6 -12.25 -4.59 -13.22
N GLU A 7 -13.46 -4.53 -13.78
CA GLU A 7 -14.55 -3.72 -13.24
C GLU A 7 -14.86 -4.06 -11.77
N HIS A 8 -14.59 -5.31 -11.34
CA HIS A 8 -14.69 -5.69 -9.93
C HIS A 8 -13.75 -4.91 -9.00
N LEU A 9 -12.68 -4.30 -9.53
CA LEU A 9 -11.76 -3.44 -8.79
C LEU A 9 -12.29 -2.03 -8.57
N ASP A 10 -13.43 -1.63 -9.17
CA ASP A 10 -14.04 -0.32 -8.94
C ASP A 10 -14.31 -0.06 -7.45
N VAL A 11 -14.62 -1.11 -6.68
CA VAL A 11 -14.83 -1.00 -5.23
C VAL A 11 -13.58 -0.55 -4.47
N LEU A 12 -12.39 -0.78 -5.04
CA LEU A 12 -11.13 -0.37 -4.43
C LEU A 12 -10.80 1.09 -4.74
N VAL A 13 -11.40 1.71 -5.76
CA VAL A 13 -11.08 3.08 -6.17
C VAL A 13 -11.52 4.08 -5.11
N GLY A 14 -10.60 4.94 -4.70
CA GLY A 14 -10.84 5.95 -3.68
C GLY A 14 -9.65 6.14 -2.74
N THR A 15 -9.93 6.76 -1.60
CA THR A 15 -8.95 7.03 -0.54
C THR A 15 -9.21 6.13 0.65
N TRP A 16 -8.13 5.54 1.17
CA TRP A 16 -8.15 4.57 2.25
C TRP A 16 -7.26 5.04 3.39
N ARG A 17 -7.66 4.69 4.61
CA ARG A 17 -6.74 4.61 5.74
C ARG A 17 -6.00 3.29 5.66
N LEU A 18 -4.69 3.35 5.86
CA LEU A 18 -3.81 2.19 5.80
C LEU A 18 -3.21 1.93 7.19
N THR A 19 -2.98 0.65 7.49
CA THR A 19 -2.22 0.21 8.67
C THR A 19 -1.30 -0.90 8.21
N LEU A 20 0.00 -0.70 8.40
CA LEU A 20 1.04 -1.68 8.17
C LEU A 20 1.41 -2.30 9.53
N SER A 21 1.19 -3.59 9.67
CA SER A 21 1.56 -4.39 10.84
C SER A 21 2.31 -5.65 10.37
N ASP A 22 2.95 -6.35 11.32
CA ASP A 22 3.52 -7.69 11.11
C ASP A 22 4.53 -7.79 9.95
N ALA A 23 5.14 -6.68 9.56
CA ALA A 23 6.21 -6.65 8.58
C ALA A 23 7.55 -6.95 9.25
N TRP A 24 8.38 -7.78 8.61
CA TRP A 24 9.65 -8.27 9.14
C TRP A 24 10.67 -7.19 9.51
N PHE A 25 10.52 -5.97 8.97
CA PHE A 25 11.37 -4.82 9.23
C PHE A 25 10.78 -3.82 10.24
N LEU A 26 9.56 -4.08 10.75
CA LEU A 26 8.96 -3.27 11.80
C LEU A 26 9.42 -3.80 13.16
N GLU A 27 10.27 -3.02 13.82
CA GLU A 27 10.77 -3.31 15.15
C GLU A 27 10.30 -2.22 16.14
N PRO A 28 9.86 -2.62 17.35
CA PRO A 28 9.70 -3.99 17.84
C PRO A 28 8.54 -4.75 17.18
N ALA A 29 8.52 -6.08 17.30
CA ALA A 29 7.38 -6.90 16.91
C ALA A 29 6.05 -6.39 17.52
N GLY A 30 4.99 -6.34 16.70
CA GLY A 30 3.70 -5.76 17.06
C GLY A 30 3.60 -4.24 16.81
N THR A 31 4.63 -3.61 16.23
CA THR A 31 4.54 -2.22 15.77
C THR A 31 3.54 -2.09 14.63
N GLU A 32 2.65 -1.10 14.75
CA GLU A 32 1.75 -0.67 13.69
C GLU A 32 2.18 0.70 13.18
N VAL A 33 2.24 0.85 11.85
CA VAL A 33 2.45 2.13 11.18
C VAL A 33 1.20 2.47 10.39
N HIS A 34 0.57 3.58 10.74
CA HIS A 34 -0.61 4.06 10.02
C HIS A 34 -0.20 4.88 8.80
N GLY A 35 -1.16 5.12 7.91
CA GLY A 35 -0.94 5.96 6.75
C GLY A 35 -2.19 6.12 5.91
N SER A 36 -2.00 6.53 4.68
CA SER A 36 -3.07 6.64 3.70
C SER A 36 -2.69 5.95 2.40
N ALA A 37 -3.71 5.56 1.64
CA ALA A 37 -3.52 5.08 0.27
C ALA A 37 -4.58 5.66 -0.65
N THR A 38 -4.21 5.92 -1.90
CA THR A 38 -5.14 6.19 -2.97
C THR A 38 -5.08 5.08 -4.01
N VAL A 39 -6.24 4.67 -4.48
CA VAL A 39 -6.38 3.70 -5.56
C VAL A 39 -7.11 4.38 -6.70
N GLU A 40 -6.50 4.37 -7.88
CA GLU A 40 -6.99 5.08 -9.06
C GLU A 40 -6.87 4.20 -10.30
N TRP A 41 -7.78 4.37 -11.25
CA TRP A 41 -7.65 3.75 -12.57
C TRP A 41 -6.48 4.35 -13.35
N LEU A 42 -5.65 3.48 -13.90
CA LEU A 42 -4.69 3.80 -14.94
C LEU A 42 -5.21 3.27 -16.28
N GLY A 43 -5.88 4.17 -17.02
CA GLY A 43 -6.55 3.82 -18.26
C GLY A 43 -7.67 2.80 -18.05
N ASP A 44 -7.80 1.87 -19.00
CA ASP A 44 -8.93 0.92 -19.05
C ASP A 44 -8.60 -0.47 -18.49
N ALA A 45 -7.35 -0.70 -18.07
CA ALA A 45 -6.84 -2.06 -17.81
C ALA A 45 -5.96 -2.19 -16.56
N PHE A 46 -5.71 -1.13 -15.81
CA PHE A 46 -4.85 -1.18 -14.63
C PHE A 46 -5.37 -0.28 -13.53
N VAL A 47 -5.04 -0.61 -12.28
CA VAL A 47 -5.18 0.29 -11.13
C VAL A 47 -3.81 0.61 -10.57
N ILE A 48 -3.60 1.85 -10.15
CA ILE A 48 -2.43 2.27 -9.38
C ILE A 48 -2.87 2.37 -7.91
N VAL A 49 -2.07 1.80 -7.02
CA VAL A 49 -2.15 2.04 -5.58
C VAL A 49 -0.95 2.89 -5.19
N ARG A 50 -1.18 4.08 -4.65
CA ARG A 50 -0.15 4.92 -4.03
C ARG A 50 -0.38 4.94 -2.54
N SER A 51 0.64 4.64 -1.75
CA SER A 51 0.55 4.64 -0.29
C SER A 51 1.59 5.58 0.29
N GLU A 52 1.18 6.29 1.33
CA GLU A 52 2.03 7.09 2.19
C GLU A 52 1.91 6.55 3.61
N LEU A 53 3.04 6.22 4.22
CA LEU A 53 3.11 5.74 5.59
C LEU A 53 3.54 6.90 6.48
N ASP A 54 2.86 7.08 7.60
CA ASP A 54 3.13 8.15 8.54
C ASP A 54 4.45 7.85 9.28
N GLY A 55 5.45 8.72 9.13
CA GLY A 55 6.73 8.63 9.84
C GLY A 55 7.92 8.24 8.96
N GLU A 56 9.09 8.13 9.59
CA GLU A 56 10.35 7.77 8.93
C GLU A 56 10.54 6.25 8.97
N LEU A 57 10.31 5.58 7.83
CA LEU A 57 10.62 4.16 7.70
C LEU A 57 12.14 4.01 7.58
N SER A 58 12.82 3.80 8.70
CA SER A 58 14.21 3.37 8.68
C SER A 58 14.26 1.91 8.23
N ILE A 59 14.47 1.68 6.93
CA ILE A 59 14.89 0.36 6.47
C ILE A 59 16.31 0.15 7.00
N ALA A 60 16.45 -0.67 8.04
CA ALA A 60 17.74 -1.23 8.39
C ALA A 60 18.14 -2.19 7.26
N ILE A 61 18.89 -1.68 6.29
CA ILE A 61 19.52 -2.54 5.29
C ILE A 61 20.52 -3.39 6.08
N LEU A 62 20.18 -4.67 6.26
CA LEU A 62 21.11 -5.65 6.80
C LEU A 62 22.22 -5.80 5.76
N GLU A 63 23.33 -5.09 5.97
CA GLU A 63 24.58 -5.33 5.26
C GLU A 63 24.97 -6.81 5.50
N PRO A 64 25.16 -7.62 4.45
CA PRO A 64 25.60 -8.99 4.62
C PRO A 64 27.06 -8.98 5.10
N GLY A 65 27.28 -9.49 6.32
CA GLY A 65 28.61 -9.77 6.86
C GLY A 65 29.27 -11.00 6.24
#